data_AF-A0A9E1N1E4-F1
#
_entry.id   AF-A0A9E1N1E4-F1
#
_cell.length_a   1.000
_cell.length_b   1.000
_cell.length_c   1.000
_cell.angle_alpha   90.00
_cell.angle_beta   90.00
_cell.angle_gamma   90.00
#
_symmetry.space_group_name_H-M   'P 1'
#
loop_
_entity.id
_entity.type
_entity.pdbx_description
1 polymer ?
#
loop_
_entity_poly.entity_id
_entity_poly.type
_entity_poly.pdbx_seq_one_letter_code
_entity_poly.pdbx_strand_id
1 'polypeptide(L)'
;MLFFLVGLAMAQECEEPTTSRDLLKAVEATESAYSLADGAGFQQNAELSEQLLPCLGEPLSRAMSARYHRVRGLAAFLARDEELQKASLSAARWVQPRYVWPADLVPMDHPVREAYDGIDIGEPALLDLPPPKEGELTIDGQPGLQRPTAWPTIVQHFGPEGDVRHTWYLPTSATNPEYEAAKPPKTATTEAILAEDGGGKRAPISIPLIIGAG
;
A
#
# COMPACT_ATOMS: atom_id res chain seq x y z
N MET A 1 -17.89 -32.02 -28.70
CA MET A 1 -18.22 -31.82 -27.27
C MET A 1 -17.02 -31.16 -26.61
N LEU A 2 -17.09 -29.84 -26.41
CA LEU A 2 -16.03 -29.05 -25.76
C LEU A 2 -16.37 -29.01 -24.26
N PHE A 3 -15.59 -29.70 -23.42
CA PHE A 3 -15.75 -29.68 -21.96
C PHE A 3 -15.09 -28.40 -21.42
N PHE A 4 -15.90 -27.43 -20.98
CA PHE A 4 -15.43 -26.31 -20.16
C PHE A 4 -15.13 -26.83 -18.75
N LEU A 5 -13.85 -27.00 -18.42
CA LEU A 5 -13.40 -27.17 -17.04
C LEU A 5 -13.47 -25.81 -16.34
N VAL A 6 -14.57 -25.58 -15.63
CA VAL A 6 -14.68 -24.45 -14.71
C VAL A 6 -13.77 -24.74 -13.52
N GLY A 7 -12.57 -24.16 -13.51
CA GLY A 7 -11.70 -24.17 -12.36
C GLY A 7 -12.25 -23.24 -11.29
N LEU A 8 -12.77 -23.80 -10.20
CA LEU A 8 -13.06 -23.05 -8.99
C LEU A 8 -11.72 -22.58 -8.42
N ALA A 9 -11.41 -21.29 -8.57
CA ALA A 9 -10.35 -20.65 -7.81
C ALA A 9 -10.80 -20.61 -6.34
N MET A 10 -10.36 -21.60 -5.57
CA MET A 10 -10.54 -21.57 -4.12
C MET A 10 -9.62 -20.47 -3.61
N ALA A 11 -10.20 -19.38 -3.12
CA ALA A 11 -9.48 -18.48 -2.24
C ALA A 11 -8.97 -19.34 -1.09
N GLN A 12 -7.65 -19.52 -0.98
CA GLN A 12 -7.08 -20.24 0.14
C GLN A 12 -7.34 -19.38 1.38
N GLU A 13 -8.36 -19.76 2.14
CA GLU A 13 -8.50 -19.32 3.51
C GLU A 13 -7.20 -19.66 4.22
N CYS A 14 -6.59 -18.66 4.84
CA CYS A 14 -5.38 -18.86 5.64
C CYS A 14 -5.76 -19.75 6.81
N GLU A 15 -5.32 -21.01 6.76
CA GLU A 15 -5.61 -22.01 7.80
C GLU A 15 -5.18 -21.49 9.17
N GLU A 16 -4.04 -20.79 9.21
CA GLU A 16 -3.56 -20.06 10.38
C GLU A 16 -3.03 -18.67 9.97
N PRO A 17 -3.45 -17.59 10.68
CA PRO A 17 -2.87 -16.27 10.47
C PRO A 17 -1.38 -16.26 10.77
N THR A 18 -0.59 -15.61 9.91
CA THR A 18 0.84 -15.41 10.10
C THR A 18 1.10 -14.17 10.94
N THR A 19 2.27 -14.12 11.59
CA THR A 19 2.65 -12.97 12.43
C THR A 19 3.62 -12.03 11.69
N SER A 20 3.72 -10.79 12.17
CA SER A 20 4.72 -9.82 11.70
C SER A 20 6.14 -10.33 11.90
N ARG A 21 6.36 -11.15 12.94
CA ARG A 21 7.64 -11.82 13.21
C ARG A 21 7.98 -12.86 12.14
N ASP A 22 7.00 -13.61 11.65
CA ASP A 22 7.24 -14.62 10.60
C ASP A 22 7.59 -13.95 9.28
N LEU A 23 6.85 -12.89 8.90
CA LEU A 23 7.17 -12.09 7.73
C LEU A 23 8.55 -11.43 7.84
N LEU A 24 8.89 -10.86 9.02
CA LEU A 24 10.20 -10.27 9.27
C LEU A 24 11.33 -11.29 9.08
N LYS A 25 11.18 -12.50 9.62
CA LYS A 25 12.18 -13.57 9.45
C LYS A 25 12.38 -13.95 7.99
N ALA A 26 11.30 -14.08 7.21
CA ALA A 26 11.40 -14.41 5.79
C ALA A 26 12.11 -13.30 5.00
N VAL A 27 11.78 -12.03 5.27
CA VAL A 27 12.45 -10.86 4.68
C VAL A 27 13.93 -10.80 5.06
N GLU A 28 14.27 -11.02 6.33
CA GLU A 28 15.67 -11.05 6.80
C GLU A 28 16.46 -12.20 6.18
N ALA A 29 15.87 -13.38 6.07
CA ALA A 29 16.49 -14.52 5.39
C ALA A 29 16.71 -14.24 3.91
N THR A 30 15.80 -13.51 3.26
CA THR A 30 15.92 -13.11 1.85
C THR A 30 17.08 -12.12 1.65
N GLU A 31 17.14 -11.08 2.49
CA GLU A 31 18.24 -10.10 2.47
C GLU A 31 19.58 -10.76 2.78
N SER A 32 19.64 -11.66 3.77
CA SER A 32 20.86 -12.40 4.08
C SER A 32 21.32 -13.29 2.93
N ALA A 33 20.39 -13.99 2.26
CA ALA A 33 20.73 -14.81 1.10
C ALA A 33 21.22 -13.94 -0.08
N TYR A 34 20.63 -12.75 -0.27
CA TYR A 34 21.09 -11.77 -1.25
C TYR A 34 22.54 -11.35 -0.99
N SER A 35 22.86 -10.93 0.24
CA SER A 35 24.21 -10.54 0.66
C SER A 35 25.26 -11.63 0.46
N LEU A 36 24.86 -12.90 0.62
CA LEU A 36 25.74 -14.07 0.46
C LEU A 36 25.79 -14.60 -0.97
N ALA A 37 25.12 -13.95 -1.93
CA ALA A 37 24.95 -14.42 -3.30
C ALA A 37 24.36 -15.85 -3.40
N ASP A 38 23.54 -16.24 -2.42
CA ASP A 38 22.79 -17.50 -2.42
C ASP A 38 21.48 -17.34 -3.18
N GLY A 39 21.54 -17.53 -4.50
CA GLY A 39 20.37 -17.36 -5.37
C GLY A 39 19.20 -18.30 -5.05
N ALA A 40 19.50 -19.54 -4.63
CA ALA A 40 18.46 -20.51 -4.28
C ALA A 40 17.78 -20.15 -2.95
N GLY A 41 18.58 -19.82 -1.93
CA GLY A 41 18.05 -19.32 -0.65
C GLY A 41 17.28 -18.02 -0.81
N PHE A 42 17.75 -17.11 -1.68
CA PHE A 42 17.03 -15.88 -1.99
C PHE A 42 15.64 -16.17 -2.54
N GLN A 43 15.55 -16.97 -3.61
CA GLN A 43 14.29 -17.28 -4.26
C GLN A 43 13.30 -17.93 -3.27
N GLN A 44 13.76 -18.93 -2.53
CA GLN A 44 12.95 -19.63 -1.55
C GLN A 44 12.35 -18.69 -0.49
N ASN A 45 13.17 -17.79 0.08
CA ASN A 45 12.72 -16.90 1.14
C ASN A 45 11.89 -15.72 0.61
N ALA A 46 12.16 -15.25 -0.61
CA ALA A 46 11.33 -14.27 -1.29
C ALA A 46 9.92 -14.81 -1.54
N GLU A 47 9.81 -16.01 -2.13
CA GLU A 47 8.53 -16.72 -2.33
C GLU A 47 7.80 -16.98 -1.01
N LEU A 48 8.53 -17.38 0.04
CA LEU A 48 7.94 -17.54 1.37
C LEU A 48 7.36 -16.21 1.89
N SER A 49 8.08 -15.10 1.75
CA SER A 49 7.57 -13.79 2.19
C SER A 49 6.28 -13.39 1.45
N GLU A 50 6.19 -13.71 0.16
CA GLU A 50 4.99 -13.46 -0.66
C GLU A 50 3.80 -14.32 -0.25
N GLN A 51 4.04 -15.57 0.16
CA GLN A 51 3.02 -16.47 0.69
C GLN A 51 2.53 -16.05 2.08
N LEU A 52 3.42 -15.52 2.93
CA LEU A 52 3.07 -15.11 4.29
C LEU A 52 2.22 -13.83 4.32
N LEU A 53 2.46 -12.88 3.41
CA LEU A 53 1.87 -11.54 3.48
C LEU A 53 0.32 -11.54 3.41
N PRO A 54 -0.35 -12.26 2.48
CA PRO A 54 -1.82 -12.30 2.44
C PRO A 54 -2.46 -12.85 3.71
N CYS A 55 -1.72 -13.70 4.44
CA CYS A 55 -2.16 -14.32 5.69
C CYS A 55 -1.76 -13.54 6.95
N LEU A 56 -1.13 -12.37 6.82
CA LEU A 56 -0.69 -11.58 7.96
C LEU A 56 -1.87 -11.07 8.79
N GLY A 57 -1.97 -11.58 10.03
CA GLY A 57 -3.00 -11.22 11.00
C GLY A 57 -2.58 -10.14 12.00
N GLU A 58 -1.41 -9.55 11.83
CA GLU A 58 -0.88 -8.48 12.70
C GLU A 58 -0.69 -7.16 11.95
N PRO A 59 -0.76 -6.00 12.65
CA PRO A 59 -0.54 -4.70 12.03
C PRO A 59 0.88 -4.60 11.44
N LEU A 60 0.97 -4.18 10.18
CA LEU A 60 2.23 -3.97 9.49
C LEU A 60 2.71 -2.53 9.70
N SER A 61 3.94 -2.37 10.19
CA SER A 61 4.53 -1.04 10.33
C SER A 61 4.96 -0.48 8.98
N ARG A 62 4.98 0.86 8.86
CA ARG A 62 5.51 1.58 7.70
C ARG A 62 6.93 1.12 7.30
N ALA A 63 7.80 0.90 8.29
CA ALA A 63 9.17 0.44 8.04
C ALA A 63 9.21 -0.98 7.44
N MET A 64 8.34 -1.87 7.93
CA MET A 64 8.25 -3.24 7.42
C MET A 64 7.66 -3.27 6.01
N SER A 65 6.63 -2.46 5.71
CA SER A 65 6.09 -2.29 4.35
C SER A 65 7.17 -1.87 3.35
N ALA A 66 7.98 -0.85 3.70
CA ALA A 66 9.07 -0.40 2.85
C ALA A 66 10.14 -1.50 2.63
N ARG A 67 10.47 -2.27 3.68
CA ARG A 67 11.44 -3.37 3.60
C ARG A 67 10.93 -4.51 2.72
N TYR A 68 9.66 -4.86 2.82
CA TYR A 68 9.02 -5.85 1.94
C TYR A 68 9.07 -5.41 0.47
N HIS A 69 8.69 -4.17 0.17
CA HIS A 69 8.77 -3.60 -1.20
C HIS A 69 10.20 -3.62 -1.76
N ARG A 70 11.21 -3.37 -0.92
CA ARG A 70 12.62 -3.49 -1.31
C ARG A 70 13.00 -4.92 -1.69
N VAL A 71 12.62 -5.91 -0.88
CA VAL A 71 12.87 -7.33 -1.19
C VAL A 71 12.18 -7.74 -2.50
N ARG A 72 10.93 -7.32 -2.72
CA ARG A 72 10.22 -7.52 -3.99
C ARG A 72 10.97 -6.91 -5.18
N GLY A 73 11.51 -5.71 -5.00
CA GLY A 73 12.35 -5.06 -6.01
C GLY A 73 13.65 -5.82 -6.30
N LEU A 74 14.32 -6.38 -5.28
CA LEU A 74 15.50 -7.24 -5.45
C LEU A 74 15.16 -8.53 -6.20
N ALA A 75 14.02 -9.15 -5.88
CA ALA A 75 13.55 -10.35 -6.56
C ALA A 75 13.27 -10.09 -8.05
N ALA A 76 12.60 -8.98 -8.35
CA ALA A 76 12.35 -8.56 -9.72
C ALA A 76 13.64 -8.26 -10.50
N PHE A 77 14.63 -7.63 -9.87
CA PHE A 77 15.95 -7.43 -10.48
C PHE A 77 16.62 -8.75 -10.89
N LEU A 78 16.64 -9.75 -9.99
CA LEU A 78 17.21 -11.07 -10.28
C LEU A 78 16.43 -11.81 -11.38
N ALA A 79 15.11 -11.63 -11.42
CA ALA A 79 14.24 -12.14 -12.47
C ALA A 79 14.33 -11.37 -13.80
N ARG A 80 15.07 -10.25 -13.84
CA ARG A 80 15.13 -9.31 -14.98
C ARG A 80 13.77 -8.72 -15.38
N ASP A 81 12.90 -8.55 -14.40
CA ASP A 81 11.61 -7.86 -14.54
C ASP A 81 11.79 -6.39 -14.16
N GLU A 82 12.21 -5.57 -15.14
CA GLU A 82 12.50 -4.16 -14.95
C GLU A 82 11.26 -3.35 -14.50
N GLU A 83 10.08 -3.71 -15.00
CA GLU A 83 8.83 -3.02 -14.65
C GLU A 83 8.46 -3.27 -13.19
N LEU A 84 8.47 -4.54 -12.75
CA LEU A 84 8.19 -4.89 -11.37
C LEU A 84 9.28 -4.39 -10.42
N GLN A 85 10.54 -4.40 -10.85
CA GLN A 85 11.65 -3.84 -10.08
C GLN A 85 11.42 -2.36 -9.82
N LYS A 86 11.21 -1.57 -10.88
CA LYS A 86 10.97 -0.13 -10.76
C LYS A 86 9.75 0.15 -9.90
N ALA A 87 8.63 -0.53 -10.14
CA ALA A 87 7.40 -0.31 -9.38
C ALA A 87 7.60 -0.61 -7.88
N SER A 88 8.19 -1.75 -7.54
CA SER A 88 8.38 -2.17 -6.14
C SER A 88 9.39 -1.26 -5.42
N LEU A 89 10.48 -0.90 -6.08
CA LEU A 89 11.46 0.05 -5.52
C LEU A 89 10.87 1.45 -5.35
N SER A 90 9.97 1.90 -6.25
CA SER A 90 9.25 3.16 -6.09
C SER A 90 8.31 3.13 -4.88
N ALA A 91 7.60 2.03 -4.66
CA ALA A 91 6.79 1.85 -3.46
C ALA A 91 7.65 1.95 -2.18
N ALA A 92 8.78 1.24 -2.15
CA ALA A 92 9.72 1.34 -1.03
C ALA A 92 10.23 2.77 -0.78
N ARG A 93 10.59 3.49 -1.84
CA ARG A 93 11.11 4.87 -1.76
C ARG A 93 10.02 5.85 -1.33
N TRP A 94 8.79 5.69 -1.80
CA TRP A 94 7.64 6.47 -1.35
C TRP A 94 7.39 6.30 0.15
N VAL A 95 7.39 5.05 0.61
CA VAL A 95 7.16 4.74 2.02
C VAL A 95 8.33 5.22 2.88
N GLN A 96 9.58 5.08 2.43
CA GLN A 96 10.79 5.45 3.19
C GLN A 96 11.81 6.23 2.31
N PRO A 97 11.57 7.53 2.07
CA PRO A 97 12.33 8.33 1.10
C PRO A 97 13.79 8.61 1.50
N ARG A 98 14.11 8.45 2.80
CA ARG A 98 15.46 8.64 3.34
C ARG A 98 16.23 7.34 3.52
N TYR A 99 15.69 6.21 3.07
CA TYR A 99 16.39 4.93 3.17
C TYR A 99 17.67 4.95 2.33
N VAL A 100 18.75 4.43 2.92
CA VAL A 100 20.02 4.19 2.26
C VAL A 100 20.31 2.71 2.39
N TRP A 101 20.65 2.06 1.28
CA TRP A 101 21.05 0.67 1.32
C TRP A 101 22.29 0.46 2.19
N PRO A 102 22.30 -0.52 3.11
CA PRO A 102 23.52 -1.01 3.74
C PRO A 102 24.48 -1.53 2.66
N ALA A 103 25.78 -1.22 2.78
CA ALA A 103 26.78 -1.57 1.76
C ALA A 103 27.08 -3.08 1.70
N ASP A 104 26.83 -3.78 2.81
CA ASP A 104 26.87 -5.24 2.95
C ASP A 104 25.64 -5.93 2.36
N LEU A 105 24.54 -5.21 2.17
CA LEU A 105 23.35 -5.72 1.46
C LEU A 105 23.41 -5.41 -0.03
N VAL A 106 23.60 -4.15 -0.40
CA VAL A 106 23.75 -3.70 -1.79
C VAL A 106 25.02 -2.84 -1.88
N PRO A 107 26.10 -3.35 -2.50
CA PRO A 107 27.35 -2.61 -2.70
C PRO A 107 27.14 -1.25 -3.39
N MET A 108 28.10 -0.34 -3.22
CA MET A 108 27.98 1.03 -3.74
C MET A 108 27.93 1.10 -5.26
N ASP A 109 28.58 0.18 -5.95
CA ASP A 109 28.65 0.06 -7.41
C ASP A 109 27.57 -0.85 -8.00
N HIS A 110 26.67 -1.37 -7.17
CA HIS A 110 25.65 -2.31 -7.62
C HIS A 110 24.52 -1.60 -8.39
N PRO A 111 24.09 -2.09 -9.58
CA PRO A 111 23.10 -1.42 -10.42
C PRO A 111 21.75 -1.14 -9.75
N VAL A 112 21.31 -1.99 -8.81
CA VAL A 112 20.08 -1.77 -8.03
C VAL A 112 20.16 -0.48 -7.22
N ARG A 113 21.34 -0.10 -6.70
CA ARG A 113 21.48 1.13 -5.93
C ARG A 113 21.25 2.35 -6.82
N GLU A 114 21.90 2.38 -7.98
CA GLU A 114 21.67 3.44 -8.99
C GLU A 114 20.18 3.50 -9.39
N ALA A 115 19.57 2.35 -9.64
CA ALA A 115 18.15 2.27 -9.98
C ALA A 115 17.26 2.82 -8.84
N TYR A 116 17.57 2.51 -7.57
CA TYR A 116 16.80 2.99 -6.42
C TYR A 116 16.99 4.49 -6.15
N ASP A 117 18.23 4.97 -6.24
CA ASP A 117 18.57 6.37 -5.97
C ASP A 117 18.07 7.30 -7.09
N GLY A 118 17.95 6.79 -8.32
CA GLY A 118 17.40 7.50 -9.47
C GLY A 118 15.86 7.59 -9.54
N ILE A 119 15.13 6.97 -8.59
CA ILE A 119 13.67 7.05 -8.56
C ILE A 119 13.23 8.45 -8.12
N ASP A 120 12.53 9.14 -9.00
CA ASP A 120 11.73 10.31 -8.65
C ASP A 120 10.38 9.86 -8.09
N ILE A 121 10.15 10.12 -6.80
CA ILE A 121 8.92 9.75 -6.11
C ILE A 121 7.78 10.75 -6.27
N GLY A 122 8.02 11.92 -6.88
CA GLY A 122 7.02 12.90 -7.30
C GLY A 122 5.76 13.05 -6.44
N GLU A 123 4.66 13.43 -7.07
CA GLU A 123 3.30 13.31 -6.53
C GLU A 123 2.55 12.30 -7.40
N PRO A 124 2.29 11.07 -6.91
CA PRO A 124 1.57 10.08 -7.71
C PRO A 124 0.10 10.45 -7.85
N ALA A 125 -0.51 9.98 -8.94
CA ALA A 125 -1.96 9.90 -8.99
C ALA A 125 -2.46 8.95 -7.88
N LEU A 126 -3.49 9.40 -7.15
CA LEU A 126 -4.09 8.65 -6.06
C LEU A 126 -5.45 8.09 -6.51
N LEU A 127 -5.74 6.89 -6.05
CA LEU A 127 -7.04 6.23 -6.19
C LEU A 127 -7.69 6.13 -4.81
N ASP A 128 -8.93 6.63 -4.72
CA ASP A 128 -9.74 6.50 -3.52
C ASP A 128 -10.24 5.05 -3.35
N LEU A 129 -10.09 4.55 -2.13
CA LEU A 129 -10.69 3.31 -1.66
C LEU A 129 -11.99 3.64 -0.92
N PRO A 130 -13.07 2.87 -1.13
CA PRO A 130 -14.27 3.01 -0.33
C PRO A 130 -13.96 2.91 1.18
N PRO A 131 -14.58 3.73 2.05
CA PRO A 131 -14.45 3.50 3.49
C PRO A 131 -15.03 2.11 3.84
N PRO A 132 -14.38 1.32 4.71
CA PRO A 132 -14.96 0.07 5.18
C PRO A 132 -16.20 0.36 6.03
N LYS A 133 -17.16 -0.57 6.03
CA LYS A 133 -18.38 -0.49 6.85
C LYS A 133 -18.04 -0.55 8.34
N GLU A 134 -17.04 -1.33 8.71
CA GLU A 134 -16.53 -1.50 10.06
C GLU A 134 -14.99 -1.47 10.07
N GLY A 135 -14.42 -0.87 11.11
CA GLY A 135 -12.98 -0.75 11.32
C GLY A 135 -12.30 0.29 10.41
N GLU A 136 -11.05 0.03 10.02
CA GLU A 136 -10.22 1.00 9.29
C GLU A 136 -9.32 0.33 8.25
N LEU A 137 -8.81 1.12 7.30
CA LEU A 137 -7.78 0.69 6.36
C LEU A 137 -6.43 1.34 6.70
N THR A 138 -5.36 0.57 6.54
CA THR A 138 -4.02 1.11 6.43
C THR A 138 -3.43 0.83 5.05
N ILE A 139 -2.63 1.79 4.59
CA ILE A 139 -1.94 1.84 3.30
C ILE A 139 -0.45 1.91 3.60
N ASP A 140 0.27 0.85 3.27
CA ASP A 140 1.68 0.64 3.61
C ASP A 140 1.98 0.94 5.10
N GLY A 141 1.07 0.55 6.00
CA GLY A 141 1.23 0.73 7.45
C GLY A 141 0.89 2.14 7.97
N GLN A 142 0.15 2.95 7.20
CA GLN A 142 -0.40 4.24 7.62
C GLN A 142 -1.91 4.27 7.44
N PRO A 143 -2.71 4.79 8.39
CA PRO A 143 -4.15 4.94 8.18
C PRO A 143 -4.45 5.77 6.93
N GLY A 144 -5.36 5.30 6.08
CA GLY A 144 -5.69 6.00 4.85
C GLY A 144 -6.70 5.29 3.95
N LEU A 145 -7.36 6.06 3.09
CA LEU A 145 -8.31 5.58 2.08
C LEU A 145 -7.84 5.92 0.66
N GLN A 146 -6.56 6.19 0.47
CA GLN A 146 -5.99 6.54 -0.82
C GLN A 146 -4.74 5.72 -1.07
N ARG A 147 -4.64 5.13 -2.25
CA ARG A 147 -3.42 4.43 -2.69
C ARG A 147 -2.85 5.08 -3.94
N PRO A 148 -1.52 5.11 -4.11
CA PRO A 148 -0.91 5.49 -5.36
C PRO A 148 -1.25 4.46 -6.46
N THR A 149 -1.43 4.95 -7.70
CA THR A 149 -1.64 4.08 -8.87
C THR A 149 -0.35 3.74 -9.60
N ALA A 150 0.73 4.49 -9.33
CA ALA A 150 2.01 4.37 -10.02
C ALA A 150 2.90 3.23 -9.51
N TRP A 151 2.64 2.70 -8.31
CA TRP A 151 3.38 1.57 -7.73
C TRP A 151 2.48 0.69 -6.85
N PRO A 152 2.92 -0.55 -6.54
CA PRO A 152 2.20 -1.43 -5.64
C PRO A 152 2.06 -0.87 -4.23
N THR A 153 1.10 -1.42 -3.49
CA THR A 153 0.75 -0.98 -2.13
C THR A 153 0.31 -2.16 -1.30
N ILE A 154 0.68 -2.19 -0.02
CA ILE A 154 0.12 -3.13 0.95
C ILE A 154 -1.08 -2.46 1.60
N VAL A 155 -2.24 -3.12 1.58
CA VAL A 155 -3.46 -2.65 2.25
C VAL A 155 -3.82 -3.63 3.34
N GLN A 156 -4.08 -3.14 4.55
CA GLN A 156 -4.66 -3.96 5.63
C GLN A 156 -6.02 -3.42 6.02
N HIS A 157 -7.00 -4.32 6.15
CA HIS A 157 -8.31 -4.01 6.71
C HIS A 157 -8.39 -4.51 8.14
N PHE A 158 -8.67 -3.59 9.05
CA PHE A 158 -8.83 -3.82 10.48
C PHE A 158 -10.31 -3.97 10.80
N GLY A 159 -10.63 -4.89 11.70
CA GLY A 159 -11.96 -5.02 12.31
C GLY A 159 -12.23 -3.90 13.34
N PRO A 160 -13.45 -3.83 13.89
CA PRO A 160 -13.82 -2.85 14.90
C PRO A 160 -13.04 -2.98 16.22
N GLU A 161 -12.46 -4.15 16.49
CA GLU A 161 -11.65 -4.43 17.68
C GLU A 161 -10.15 -4.16 17.46
N GLY A 162 -9.77 -3.69 16.26
CA GLY A 162 -8.36 -3.41 15.90
C GLY A 162 -7.57 -4.63 15.46
N ASP A 163 -8.23 -5.77 15.23
CA ASP A 163 -7.61 -6.98 14.68
C ASP A 163 -7.52 -6.90 13.14
N VAL A 164 -6.46 -7.43 12.53
CA VAL A 164 -6.32 -7.43 11.06
C VAL A 164 -7.16 -8.57 10.48
N ARG A 165 -8.15 -8.22 9.66
CA ARG A 165 -9.04 -9.18 8.98
C ARG A 165 -8.45 -9.67 7.67
N HIS A 166 -7.80 -8.77 6.94
CA HIS A 166 -7.24 -9.05 5.62
C HIS A 166 -6.01 -8.20 5.35
N THR A 167 -5.04 -8.79 4.67
CA THR A 167 -3.87 -8.11 4.12
C THR A 167 -3.82 -8.38 2.62
N TRP A 168 -3.69 -7.33 1.80
CA TRP A 168 -3.54 -7.44 0.36
C TRP A 168 -2.25 -6.78 -0.11
N TYR A 169 -1.58 -7.41 -1.07
CA TYR A 169 -0.59 -6.75 -1.90
C TYR A 169 -1.25 -6.36 -3.23
N LEU A 170 -1.49 -5.07 -3.43
CA LEU A 170 -2.15 -4.56 -4.62
C LEU A 170 -1.10 -4.11 -5.65
N PRO A 171 -0.92 -4.81 -6.78
CA PRO A 171 -0.16 -4.27 -7.90
C PRO A 171 -0.77 -2.99 -8.46
N THR A 172 -0.04 -2.29 -9.33
CA THR A 172 -0.48 -1.05 -9.99
C THR A 172 -1.80 -1.23 -10.74
N SER A 173 -1.98 -2.38 -11.40
CA SER A 173 -3.17 -2.76 -12.16
C SER A 173 -4.31 -3.38 -11.33
N ALA A 174 -4.11 -3.57 -10.02
CA ALA A 174 -5.11 -4.21 -9.18
C ALA A 174 -6.39 -3.37 -9.09
N THR A 175 -7.53 -4.05 -9.15
CA THR A 175 -8.81 -3.52 -8.70
C THR A 175 -8.77 -3.26 -7.19
N ASN A 176 -9.74 -2.50 -6.70
CA ASN A 176 -9.89 -2.29 -5.26
C ASN A 176 -10.08 -3.63 -4.54
N PRO A 177 -9.55 -3.79 -3.31
CA PRO A 177 -9.75 -5.00 -2.54
C PRO A 177 -11.24 -5.18 -2.20
N GLU A 178 -11.66 -6.42 -2.07
CA GLU A 178 -13.04 -6.76 -1.74
C GLU A 178 -13.23 -6.78 -0.22
N TYR A 179 -14.07 -5.87 0.28
CA TYR A 179 -14.56 -5.81 1.66
C TYR A 179 -15.94 -5.15 1.68
N GLU A 180 -16.67 -5.29 2.78
CA GLU A 180 -17.93 -4.58 2.95
C GLU A 180 -17.66 -3.07 3.09
N ALA A 181 -17.88 -2.32 2.02
CA ALA A 181 -17.77 -0.87 2.04
C ALA A 181 -18.98 -0.22 2.76
N ALA A 182 -18.73 0.88 3.47
CA ALA A 182 -19.79 1.73 3.98
C ALA A 182 -20.58 2.31 2.80
N LYS A 183 -21.91 2.39 2.95
CA LYS A 183 -22.74 3.06 1.96
C LYS A 183 -22.32 4.54 1.93
N PRO A 184 -22.15 5.14 0.74
CA PRO A 184 -21.91 6.58 0.68
C PRO A 184 -23.05 7.27 1.45
N PRO A 185 -22.76 8.30 2.26
CA PRO A 185 -23.82 9.08 2.88
C PRO A 185 -24.77 9.47 1.75
N LYS A 186 -26.07 9.24 1.91
CA LYS A 186 -27.05 9.77 0.97
C LYS A 186 -26.77 11.27 0.96
N THR A 187 -26.18 11.77 -0.12
CA THR A 187 -25.93 13.19 -0.30
C THR A 187 -27.29 13.80 -0.04
N ALA A 188 -27.44 14.53 1.08
CA ALA A 188 -28.69 15.19 1.36
C ALA A 188 -28.90 16.05 0.13
N THR A 189 -29.86 15.65 -0.70
CA THR A 189 -30.20 16.40 -1.90
C THR A 189 -30.49 17.77 -1.35
N THR A 190 -29.60 18.71 -1.61
CA THR A 190 -29.87 20.12 -1.40
C THR A 190 -30.94 20.43 -2.43
N GLU A 191 -32.17 19.95 -2.20
CA GLU A 191 -33.37 20.59 -2.66
C GLU A 191 -33.31 21.95 -2.00
N ALA A 192 -32.63 22.85 -2.70
CA ALA A 192 -33.06 24.20 -2.96
C ALA A 192 -34.22 24.59 -2.04
N ILE A 193 -33.88 25.02 -0.82
CA ILE A 193 -34.57 26.14 -0.21
C ILE A 193 -34.22 27.35 -1.08
N LEU A 194 -34.70 27.35 -2.33
CA LEU A 194 -35.14 28.55 -3.02
C LEU A 194 -36.51 28.88 -2.42
N ALA A 195 -36.52 29.16 -1.11
CA ALA A 195 -37.55 30.02 -0.58
C ALA A 195 -37.24 31.38 -1.19
N GLU A 196 -38.07 31.75 -2.17
CA GLU A 196 -38.17 33.11 -2.68
C GLU A 196 -38.48 34.04 -1.50
N ASP A 197 -37.43 34.53 -0.84
CA ASP A 197 -37.57 35.59 0.14
C ASP A 197 -37.71 36.90 -0.63
N GLY A 198 -38.96 37.20 -0.95
CA GLY A 198 -39.36 38.50 -1.47
C GLY A 198 -39.01 39.60 -0.47
N GLY A 199 -38.08 40.47 -0.86
CA GLY A 199 -38.15 41.88 -0.48
C GLY A 199 -37.70 42.26 0.95
N GLY A 200 -36.48 41.92 1.35
CA GLY A 200 -35.82 42.49 2.53
C GLY A 200 -34.64 43.40 2.18
N LYS A 201 -34.72 44.69 2.50
CA LYS A 201 -33.64 45.69 2.29
C LYS A 201 -32.30 45.22 2.86
N ARG A 202 -31.26 45.19 2.01
CA ARG A 202 -29.87 44.91 2.40
C ARG A 202 -29.34 46.03 3.30
N ALA A 203 -28.91 45.67 4.51
CA ALA A 203 -28.00 46.49 5.32
C ALA A 203 -26.54 46.19 4.92
N PRO A 204 -25.63 47.18 4.96
CA PRO A 204 -24.23 46.99 4.62
C PRO A 204 -23.51 46.14 5.68
N ILE A 205 -22.80 45.10 5.24
CA ILE A 205 -21.90 44.32 6.09
C ILE A 205 -20.56 45.05 6.15
N SER A 206 -20.22 45.58 7.33
CA SER A 206 -18.89 46.08 7.64
C SER A 206 -17.95 44.92 7.93
N ILE A 207 -16.91 44.77 7.11
CA ILE A 207 -15.82 43.81 7.33
C ILE A 207 -14.85 44.43 8.34
N PRO A 208 -14.55 43.79 9.49
CA PRO A 208 -13.48 44.25 10.36
C PRO A 208 -12.11 43.88 9.76
N LEU A 209 -11.30 44.91 9.57
CA LEU A 209 -9.90 44.81 9.18
C LEU A 209 -9.09 44.27 10.36
N ILE A 210 -8.58 43.04 10.26
CA ILE A 210 -7.62 42.50 11.23
C ILE A 210 -6.21 42.90 10.77
N ILE A 211 -5.67 43.95 11.38
CA ILE A 211 -4.24 44.27 11.32
C ILE A 211 -3.60 43.59 12.52
N GLY A 212 -2.83 42.52 12.28
CA GLY A 212 -1.95 41.91 13.26
C GLY A 212 -0.50 42.23 12.93
N ALA A 213 0.13 43.05 13.76
CA ALA A 213 1.57 43.27 13.78
C ALA A 213 2.25 42.25 14.71
N GLY A 214 3.41 41.73 14.31
CA GLY A 214 4.26 40.84 15.10
C GLY A 214 5.29 40.15 14.24
#